data_AF-A0A0G1UZX3-F1
#
_entry.id   AF-A0A0G1UZX3-F1
#
_cell.length_a   1.000
_cell.length_b   1.000
_cell.length_c   1.000
_cell.angle_alpha   90.00
_cell.angle_beta   90.00
_cell.angle_gamma   90.00
#
_symmetry.space_group_name_H-M   'P 1'
#
loop_
_entity.id
_entity.type
_entity.pdbx_description
1 polymer ?
#
loop_
_entity_poly.entity_id
_entity_poly.type
_entity_poly.pdbx_seq_one_letter_code
_entity_poly.pdbx_strand_id
1 'polypeptide(L)' 'MKKNLKRNYLKYQKRSKEQKRVLDFLRSFMPEIIFRTTKLEGEPVTRKIVKSIFG' A
#
# COMPACT_ATOMS: atom_id res chain seq x y z
N MET A 1 -18.07 14.02 28.40
CA MET A 1 -18.18 13.05 27.27
C MET A 1 -17.76 13.60 25.90
N LYS A 2 -18.30 14.71 25.39
CA LYS A 2 -18.02 15.21 24.01
C LYS A 2 -16.52 15.42 23.66
N LYS A 3 -15.69 15.88 24.61
CA LYS A 3 -14.25 16.13 24.37
C LYS A 3 -13.44 14.85 24.13
N ASN A 4 -13.80 13.75 24.77
CA ASN A 4 -13.11 12.45 24.61
C ASN A 4 -13.46 11.81 23.26
N LEU A 5 -14.73 11.92 22.85
CA LEU A 5 -15.19 11.43 21.55
C LEU A 5 -14.44 12.12 20.39
N LYS A 6 -14.33 13.46 20.45
CA LYS A 6 -13.58 14.24 19.44
C LYS A 6 -12.10 13.85 19.39
N ARG A 7 -11.45 13.64 20.55
CA ARG A 7 -10.06 13.18 20.60
C ARG A 7 -9.87 11.79 20.00
N ASN A 8 -10.76 10.85 20.31
CA ASN A 8 -10.69 9.50 19.77
C ASN A 8 -10.91 9.47 18.25
N TYR A 9 -11.87 10.26 17.76
CA TYR A 9 -12.09 10.43 16.33
C TYR A 9 -10.85 11.00 15.61
N LEU A 10 -10.22 12.03 16.17
CA LEU A 10 -8.99 12.60 15.59
C LEU A 10 -7.82 11.60 15.60
N LYS A 11 -7.67 10.79 16.64
CA LYS A 11 -6.67 9.72 16.69
C LYS A 11 -6.92 8.66 15.61
N TYR A 12 -8.17 8.23 15.45
CA TYR A 12 -8.57 7.30 14.40
C TYR A 12 -8.27 7.87 13.00
N GLN A 13 -8.66 9.13 12.75
CA GLN A 13 -8.42 9.78 11.47
C GLN A 13 -6.92 9.90 11.15
N LYS A 14 -6.07 10.21 12.14
CA LYS A 14 -4.62 10.24 11.97
C LYS A 14 -4.06 8.86 11.61
N ARG A 15 -4.45 7.82 12.36
CA ARG A 15 -4.03 6.43 12.08
C ARG A 15 -4.46 5.96 10.68
N SER A 16 -5.70 6.26 10.29
CA SER A 16 -6.21 5.93 8.96
C SER A 16 -5.41 6.61 7.85
N LYS A 17 -5.04 7.89 8.02
CA LYS A 17 -4.17 8.61 7.08
C LYS A 17 -2.77 8.01 7.00
N GLU A 18 -2.22 7.59 8.13
CA GLU A 18 -0.90 6.95 8.19
C GLU A 18 -0.90 5.58 7.52
N GLN A 19 -1.91 4.74 7.79
CA GLN A 19 -2.12 3.47 7.10
C GLN A 19 -2.23 3.65 5.59
N LYS A 20 -2.98 4.67 5.13
CA LYS A 20 -3.07 4.99 3.71
C LYS A 20 -1.71 5.34 3.12
N ARG A 21 -0.90 6.16 3.79
CA ARG A 21 0.46 6.51 3.34
C ARG A 21 1.36 5.27 3.22
N VAL A 22 1.30 4.36 4.20
CA VAL A 22 2.09 3.12 4.17
C VAL A 22 1.66 2.22 3.01
N LEU A 23 0.35 2.07 2.79
CA LEU A 23 -0.18 1.31 1.66
C LEU A 23 0.21 1.94 0.31
N ASP A 24 0.14 3.27 0.19
CA ASP A 24 0.54 3.99 -1.02
C ASP A 24 2.05 3.81 -1.29
N PHE A 25 2.89 3.82 -0.25
CA PHE A 25 4.32 3.55 -0.35
C PHE A 25 4.58 2.10 -0.83
N LEU A 26 3.93 1.11 -0.22
CA LEU A 26 4.07 -0.29 -0.63
C LEU A 26 3.59 -0.50 -2.08
N ARG A 27 2.48 0.13 -2.48
CA ARG A 27 2.00 0.10 -3.88
C ARG A 27 2.98 0.73 -4.86
N SER A 28 3.77 1.72 -4.43
CA SER A 28 4.78 2.34 -5.31
C SER A 28 5.99 1.45 -5.56
N PHE A 29 6.35 0.60 -4.60
CA PHE A 29 7.61 -0.14 -4.60
C PHE A 29 7.46 -1.65 -4.86
N MET A 30 6.40 -2.27 -4.34
CA MET A 30 6.14 -3.72 -4.52
C MET A 30 6.05 -4.18 -5.98
N PRO A 31 5.43 -3.44 -6.92
CA PRO A 31 5.36 -3.89 -8.31
C PRO A 31 6.74 -4.07 -8.93
N GLU A 32 7.72 -3.26 -8.53
CA GLU A 32 9.07 -3.35 -9.04
C GLU A 32 9.85 -4.51 -8.42
N ILE A 33 9.68 -4.76 -7.12
CA ILE A 33 10.26 -5.95 -6.48
C ILE A 33 9.73 -7.22 -7.15
N ILE A 34 8.40 -7.36 -7.25
CA ILE A 34 7.77 -8.56 -7.80
C ILE A 34 8.21 -8.78 -9.24
N PHE A 35 8.29 -7.72 -10.04
CA PHE A 35 8.77 -7.85 -11.42
C PHE A 35 10.23 -8.31 -11.48
N ARG A 36 11.10 -7.82 -10.58
CA ARG A 36 12.51 -8.24 -10.54
C ARG A 36 12.67 -9.67 -10.06
N THR A 37 11.90 -10.11 -9.06
CA THR A 37 11.98 -11.49 -8.54
C THR A 37 11.44 -12.51 -9.55
N THR A 38 10.26 -12.25 -10.12
CA THR A 38 9.68 -13.15 -11.15
C THR A 38 10.52 -13.25 -12.41
N LYS A 39 11.24 -12.16 -12.77
CA LYS A 39 12.25 -12.18 -13.83
C LYS A 39 13.43 -13.10 -13.54
N LEU A 40 13.87 -13.20 -12.29
CA LEU A 40 14.96 -14.11 -11.89
C LEU A 40 14.52 -15.56 -11.89
N GLU A 41 13.24 -15.81 -11.59
CA GLU A 41 12.62 -17.15 -11.61
C GLU A 41 12.28 -17.63 -13.02
N GLY A 42 12.44 -16.78 -14.04
CA GLY A 42 12.20 -17.12 -15.44
C GLY A 42 10.72 -17.10 -15.84
N GLU A 43 9.84 -16.56 -15.00
CA GLU A 43 8.42 -16.47 -15.34
C GLU A 43 8.15 -15.39 -16.41
N PRO A 44 7.23 -15.63 -17.37
CA PRO A 44 6.87 -14.68 -18.41
C PRO A 44 5.94 -13.57 -17.88
N VAL A 45 6.27 -12.97 -16.74
CA VAL A 45 5.50 -11.91 -16.11
C VAL A 45 5.91 -10.56 -16.68
N THR A 46 4.93 -9.80 -17.16
CA THR A 46 5.14 -8.44 -17.68
C THR A 46 4.87 -7.40 -16.61
N ARG A 47 5.50 -6.21 -16.73
CA ARG A 47 5.22 -5.08 -15.82
C ARG A 47 3.74 -4.68 -15.80
N LYS A 48 3.01 -4.89 -16.91
CA LYS A 48 1.56 -4.62 -16.99
C LYS A 48 0.76 -5.56 -16.10
N ILE A 49 1.10 -6.85 -16.10
CA ILE A 49 0.46 -7.87 -15.26
C ILE A 49 0.72 -7.59 -13.78
N VAL A 50 1.96 -7.26 -13.41
CA VAL A 50 2.26 -6.92 -12.01
C VAL A 50 1.50 -5.66 -11.60
N LYS A 51 1.45 -4.62 -12.43
CA LYS A 51 0.69 -3.40 -12.13
C LYS A 51 -0.81 -3.65 -11.94
N SER A 52 -1.44 -4.54 -12.72
CA SER A 52 -2.88 -4.83 -12.56
C SER A 52 -3.23 -5.48 -11.22
N ILE A 53 -2.28 -6.07 -10.50
CA ILE A 53 -2.51 -6.62 -9.15
C ILE A 53 -2.70 -5.51 -8.10
N PHE A 54 -2.11 -4.33 -8.34
CA PHE A 54 -2.11 -3.21 -7.37
C PHE A 54 -3.17 -2.14 -7.65
N GLY A 55 -3.92 -2.25 -8.76
CA GLY A 55 -4.97 -1.32 -9.17
C GLY A 55 -4.53 -0.37 -10.27
#